data_AF-A0A932WLI8-F1
#
_entry.id   AF-A0A932WLI8-F1
#
_cell.length_a   1.000
_cell.length_b   1.000
_cell.length_c   1.000
_cell.angle_alpha   90.00
_cell.angle_beta   90.00
_cell.angle_gamma   90.00
#
_symmetry.space_group_name_H-M   'P 1'
#
loop_
_entity.id
_entity.type
_entity.pdbx_description
1 polymer ?
#
loop_
_entity_poly.entity_id
_entity_poly.type
_entity_poly.pdbx_seq_one_letter_code
_entity_poly.pdbx_strand_id
1 'polypeptide(L)'
;MQRHPIFPLSGPLRANVPGLLSSRSSDGVSGHKPHRRQRLPLRRLSESHDPPPAELETMAIRDRAGMEVARRVFYSDGAEKGAARRRRWTRCHPPRRLERPPGPSMRRTGASPCRRRKAGRARGRDHVSRQMLKRVPIMVALTVLIASAATAERLRTDESKALVPLDEIIPGGPPPDGIPAIDRPAFIAARQAAWLVPQEPVLALEINGDARAYPLQILMWHEIVNDTVGGKPVVVTFCPLRNSGIAFDRVVGDVTLDFGTSGKVYKSDLVMYDRQSHSLWAQMEGRALVGQRAGTRLALVPANTIAFADWKAAHPDGKVLSRETGHQRQYGANPYGSYDQPELRPFLFNGRPDTRRPPKERVVGVKIGETAKAYPWPILAERRVLHDAIDREALVIFFQPGALSALDDARIERSRAVGATAVYSRMLDGKSLTFEANEGGFRDRETGTTWNLLGRGVKGPLAGRRLRAIPHVDAFWFAWAAFHPTTILGTAP
;
A
#
# COMPACT_ATOMS: atom_id res chain seq x y z
N MET A 1 -15.81 -6.70 57.07
CA MET A 1 -14.89 -7.57 57.85
C MET A 1 -15.52 -8.95 57.98
N GLN A 2 -14.80 -10.02 57.62
CA GLN A 2 -14.99 -11.39 58.10
C GLN A 2 -13.72 -12.19 57.72
N ARG A 3 -13.39 -13.27 58.46
CA ARG A 3 -12.06 -13.93 58.41
C ARG A 3 -12.17 -15.46 58.34
N HIS A 4 -11.51 -16.06 57.34
CA HIS A 4 -10.75 -17.34 57.38
C HIS A 4 -11.46 -18.64 57.86
N PRO A 5 -10.85 -19.86 57.79
CA PRO A 5 -9.57 -20.30 57.19
C PRO A 5 -9.77 -21.05 55.83
N ILE A 6 -8.81 -21.52 55.03
CA ILE A 6 -7.37 -21.92 55.13
C ILE A 6 -7.10 -23.36 55.64
N PHE A 7 -7.05 -24.33 54.69
CA PHE A 7 -6.00 -25.38 54.42
C PHE A 7 -5.36 -26.22 55.58
N PRO A 8 -4.49 -27.26 55.34
CA PRO A 8 -3.99 -27.91 54.09
C PRO A 8 -4.06 -29.48 54.11
N LEU A 9 -3.22 -30.14 53.26
CA LEU A 9 -2.72 -31.54 53.30
C LEU A 9 -3.58 -32.62 52.60
N SER A 10 -3.06 -33.61 51.85
CA SER A 10 -1.66 -34.01 51.52
C SER A 10 -1.53 -34.85 50.23
N GLY A 11 -0.36 -34.79 49.56
CA GLY A 11 0.36 -35.99 49.06
C GLY A 11 0.08 -36.54 47.64
N PRO A 12 1.12 -37.01 46.88
CA PRO A 12 0.96 -37.63 45.55
C PRO A 12 1.49 -39.08 45.42
N LEU A 13 1.00 -39.81 44.40
CA LEU A 13 1.62 -41.01 43.79
C LEU A 13 1.40 -40.89 42.26
N ARG A 14 2.44 -40.76 41.43
CA ARG A 14 3.37 -41.79 40.88
C ARG A 14 2.77 -42.63 39.74
N ALA A 15 3.53 -42.72 38.66
CA ALA A 15 3.21 -43.49 37.46
C ALA A 15 3.52 -44.98 37.61
N ASN A 16 3.03 -45.79 36.67
CA ASN A 16 3.75 -47.00 36.26
C ASN A 16 3.42 -47.42 34.82
N VAL A 17 4.41 -48.04 34.17
CA VAL A 17 4.31 -48.75 32.89
C VAL A 17 4.42 -50.25 33.18
N PRO A 18 3.77 -51.11 32.38
CA PRO A 18 4.35 -52.44 32.15
C PRO A 18 4.47 -52.79 30.66
N GLY A 19 5.51 -53.57 30.33
CA GLY A 19 5.52 -54.42 29.13
C GLY A 19 4.72 -55.71 29.36
N LEU A 20 4.99 -56.84 28.71
CA LEU A 20 6.11 -57.22 27.84
C LEU A 20 5.72 -58.55 27.13
N LEU A 21 6.52 -59.04 26.16
CA LEU A 21 6.50 -60.40 25.56
C LEU A 21 5.34 -60.70 24.56
N SER A 22 5.46 -61.65 23.60
CA SER A 22 6.64 -62.13 22.83
C SER A 22 6.24 -63.03 21.63
N SER A 23 7.23 -63.35 20.79
CA SER A 23 7.40 -64.61 20.01
C SER A 23 6.85 -64.74 18.56
N ARG A 24 7.78 -65.12 17.65
CA ARG A 24 7.75 -66.20 16.62
C ARG A 24 6.70 -66.17 15.47
N SER A 25 6.96 -66.69 14.26
CA SER A 25 8.18 -67.18 13.55
C SER A 25 7.86 -67.44 12.04
N SER A 26 8.77 -68.10 11.28
CA SER A 26 8.75 -68.46 9.84
C SER A 26 8.89 -67.29 8.84
N ASP A 27 9.83 -67.25 7.87
CA ASP A 27 10.42 -68.20 6.88
C ASP A 27 9.66 -68.20 5.53
N GLY A 28 10.25 -68.14 4.33
CA GLY A 28 11.67 -67.98 3.88
C GLY A 28 11.72 -67.29 2.48
N VAL A 29 12.82 -66.83 1.86
CA VAL A 29 14.14 -67.42 1.47
C VAL A 29 14.28 -67.51 -0.08
N SER A 30 15.33 -66.87 -0.62
CA SER A 30 15.92 -67.04 -1.99
C SER A 30 15.12 -66.57 -3.24
N GLY A 31 15.71 -65.94 -4.27
CA GLY A 31 17.12 -65.49 -4.41
C GLY A 31 17.53 -65.08 -5.85
N HIS A 32 18.83 -65.25 -6.15
CA HIS A 32 19.55 -64.99 -7.43
C HIS A 32 20.04 -63.55 -7.76
N LYS A 33 20.96 -63.46 -8.74
CA LYS A 33 22.10 -62.49 -8.79
C LYS A 33 22.34 -61.84 -10.19
N PRO A 34 23.24 -60.82 -10.31
CA PRO A 34 23.18 -59.83 -11.39
C PRO A 34 24.29 -59.88 -12.46
N HIS A 35 24.06 -59.17 -13.57
CA HIS A 35 25.06 -58.52 -14.46
C HIS A 35 24.37 -57.33 -15.18
N ARG A 36 25.04 -56.35 -15.83
CA ARG A 36 26.46 -56.19 -16.25
C ARG A 36 26.86 -54.69 -16.21
N ARG A 37 28.17 -54.38 -16.19
CA ARG A 37 28.69 -53.00 -16.33
C ARG A 37 28.82 -52.57 -17.80
N GLN A 38 28.67 -51.27 -18.07
CA GLN A 38 29.42 -50.54 -19.10
C GLN A 38 30.01 -49.25 -18.50
N ARG A 39 30.93 -48.58 -19.21
CA ARG A 39 31.76 -47.46 -18.71
C ARG A 39 31.75 -46.26 -19.67
N LEU A 40 31.57 -45.05 -19.09
CA LEU A 40 32.24 -43.79 -19.50
C LEU A 40 31.90 -43.24 -20.93
N PRO A 41 32.21 -41.97 -21.29
CA PRO A 41 33.18 -41.06 -20.68
C PRO A 41 32.67 -39.71 -20.13
N LEU A 42 33.55 -39.08 -19.36
CA LEU A 42 33.47 -37.68 -18.97
C LEU A 42 33.64 -36.76 -20.20
N ARG A 43 32.91 -35.64 -20.23
CA ARG A 43 33.32 -34.43 -20.95
C ARG A 43 33.33 -33.25 -19.98
N ARG A 44 34.36 -32.40 -20.10
CA ARG A 44 34.31 -31.04 -19.56
C ARG A 44 33.45 -30.18 -20.48
N LEU A 45 32.62 -29.32 -19.91
CA LEU A 45 32.22 -28.06 -20.55
C LEU A 45 32.34 -26.95 -19.52
N SER A 46 33.28 -26.04 -19.77
CA SER A 46 33.39 -24.74 -19.13
C SER A 46 32.91 -23.71 -20.13
N GLU A 47 31.70 -23.18 -19.96
CA GLU A 47 31.14 -22.24 -20.94
C GLU A 47 30.21 -21.24 -20.24
N SER A 48 30.78 -20.07 -19.92
CA SER A 48 30.05 -18.89 -19.47
C SER A 48 29.07 -18.45 -20.56
N HIS A 49 27.79 -18.64 -20.34
CA HIS A 49 26.74 -18.11 -21.19
C HIS A 49 26.30 -16.74 -20.67
N ASP A 50 26.89 -15.67 -21.23
CA ASP A 50 26.25 -14.36 -21.21
C ASP A 50 24.90 -14.46 -21.96
N PRO A 51 23.83 -13.82 -21.45
CA PRO A 51 22.51 -13.92 -22.06
C PRO A 51 22.46 -13.19 -23.41
N PRO A 52 21.67 -13.68 -24.39
CA PRO A 52 21.61 -13.09 -25.71
C PRO A 52 21.00 -11.67 -25.68
N PRO A 53 21.31 -10.78 -26.66
CA PRO A 53 20.95 -9.36 -26.60
C PRO A 53 19.48 -9.04 -26.35
N ALA A 54 18.55 -9.91 -26.74
CA ALA A 54 17.12 -9.76 -26.48
C ALA A 54 16.75 -9.75 -24.98
N GLU A 55 17.52 -10.42 -24.12
CA GLU A 55 17.31 -10.34 -22.66
C GLU A 55 17.80 -9.01 -22.08
N LEU A 56 18.85 -8.42 -22.66
CA LEU A 56 19.33 -7.08 -22.29
C LEU A 56 18.37 -5.98 -22.74
N GLU A 57 17.78 -6.07 -23.94
CA GLU A 57 16.68 -5.17 -24.34
C GLU A 57 15.45 -5.37 -23.45
N THR A 58 15.12 -6.62 -23.09
CA THR A 58 14.05 -6.89 -22.14
C THR A 58 14.34 -6.29 -20.75
N MET A 59 15.60 -6.24 -20.32
CA MET A 59 16.00 -5.54 -19.08
C MET A 59 15.93 -4.01 -19.21
N ALA A 60 16.31 -3.43 -20.35
CA ALA A 60 16.14 -1.99 -20.61
C ALA A 60 14.66 -1.58 -20.62
N ILE A 61 13.74 -2.47 -21.04
CA ILE A 61 12.30 -2.26 -20.96
C ILE A 61 11.77 -2.38 -19.51
N ARG A 62 12.29 -3.33 -18.71
CA ARG A 62 11.94 -3.46 -17.26
C ARG A 62 12.21 -2.16 -16.50
N ASP A 63 13.33 -1.49 -16.79
CA ASP A 63 13.73 -0.25 -16.13
C ASP A 63 12.84 0.94 -16.53
N ARG A 64 12.38 1.01 -17.79
CA ARG A 64 11.63 2.17 -18.30
C ARG A 64 10.30 2.44 -17.59
N ALA A 65 9.53 1.40 -17.29
CA ALA A 65 8.26 1.54 -16.57
C ALA A 65 8.49 1.86 -15.08
N GLY A 66 9.49 1.22 -14.45
CA GLY A 66 9.88 1.49 -13.07
C GLY A 66 10.39 2.93 -12.89
N MET A 67 11.27 3.39 -13.78
CA MET A 67 11.72 4.78 -13.85
C MET A 67 10.57 5.76 -14.09
N GLU A 68 9.54 5.41 -14.87
CA GLU A 68 8.43 6.36 -15.09
C GLU A 68 7.53 6.50 -13.85
N VAL A 69 7.23 5.40 -13.14
CA VAL A 69 6.60 5.47 -11.80
C VAL A 69 7.47 6.29 -10.86
N ALA A 70 8.76 5.95 -10.73
CA ALA A 70 9.69 6.66 -9.87
C ALA A 70 9.82 8.16 -10.22
N ARG A 71 9.74 8.52 -11.50
CA ARG A 71 9.75 9.92 -11.95
C ARG A 71 8.45 10.65 -11.62
N ARG A 72 7.31 9.97 -11.66
CA ARG A 72 6.00 10.54 -11.27
C ARG A 72 5.90 10.74 -9.74
N VAL A 73 6.39 9.80 -8.94
CA VAL A 73 6.39 9.94 -7.47
C VAL A 73 7.47 10.92 -6.98
N PHE A 74 8.74 10.71 -7.38
CA PHE A 74 9.89 11.28 -6.66
C PHE A 74 10.55 12.51 -7.32
N TYR A 75 10.17 12.86 -8.57
CA TYR A 75 10.73 14.02 -9.30
C TYR A 75 9.69 15.11 -9.61
N SER A 76 8.52 15.06 -8.96
CA SER A 76 7.48 16.10 -9.06
C SER A 76 7.82 17.37 -8.27
N ASP A 77 8.60 17.26 -7.19
CA ASP A 77 9.13 18.40 -6.43
C ASP A 77 10.34 19.06 -7.14
N GLY A 78 10.11 20.16 -7.85
CA GLY A 78 11.17 21.13 -8.22
C GLY A 78 11.27 21.56 -9.68
N ALA A 79 10.55 20.93 -10.60
CA ALA A 79 10.75 21.08 -12.05
C ALA A 79 10.24 22.39 -12.72
N GLU A 80 10.02 23.48 -11.97
CA GLU A 80 9.45 24.74 -12.52
C GLU A 80 10.29 26.03 -12.27
N LYS A 81 11.60 25.89 -12.02
CA LYS A 81 12.55 27.04 -12.01
C LYS A 81 13.84 26.76 -12.79
N GLY A 82 13.78 26.80 -14.13
CA GLY A 82 15.01 26.67 -14.93
C GLY A 82 14.96 26.58 -16.47
N ALA A 83 13.82 26.75 -17.15
CA ALA A 83 13.68 26.36 -18.57
C ALA A 83 13.58 27.52 -19.61
N ALA A 84 13.86 28.78 -19.24
CA ALA A 84 13.56 29.95 -20.07
C ALA A 84 14.78 30.55 -20.83
N ARG A 85 15.56 29.75 -21.57
CA ARG A 85 16.62 30.30 -22.47
C ARG A 85 17.13 29.35 -23.58
N ARG A 86 16.40 29.26 -24.70
CA ARG A 86 17.00 28.92 -26.02
C ARG A 86 16.51 29.90 -27.08
N ARG A 87 17.43 30.68 -27.66
CA ARG A 87 17.15 31.67 -28.71
C ARG A 87 16.88 30.94 -30.03
N ARG A 88 15.80 31.28 -30.73
CA ARG A 88 15.53 30.79 -32.10
C ARG A 88 15.99 31.85 -33.11
N TRP A 89 16.71 31.43 -34.15
CA TRP A 89 17.31 32.35 -35.13
C TRP A 89 16.28 32.96 -36.07
N THR A 90 16.53 34.20 -36.50
CA THR A 90 15.74 34.95 -37.48
C THR A 90 16.37 34.94 -38.88
N ARG A 91 15.57 34.72 -39.91
CA ARG A 91 15.81 35.16 -41.31
C ARG A 91 14.49 35.68 -41.89
N CYS A 92 14.55 36.58 -42.88
CA CYS A 92 13.42 37.40 -43.28
C CYS A 92 13.17 37.41 -44.80
N HIS A 93 11.92 37.16 -45.21
CA HIS A 93 11.18 37.82 -46.33
C HIS A 93 11.72 37.69 -47.79
N PRO A 94 10.97 38.08 -48.86
CA PRO A 94 9.59 38.61 -48.94
C PRO A 94 8.62 37.70 -49.79
N PRO A 95 7.67 38.14 -50.69
CA PRO A 95 6.22 37.94 -50.41
C PRO A 95 5.27 37.54 -51.60
N ARG A 96 3.94 37.52 -51.32
CA ARG A 96 2.76 37.38 -52.24
C ARG A 96 2.42 35.92 -52.64
N ARG A 97 1.17 35.55 -53.00
CA ARG A 97 -0.05 36.27 -53.46
C ARG A 97 -1.25 36.27 -52.48
N LEU A 98 -2.34 36.94 -52.89
CA LEU A 98 -3.67 36.95 -52.25
C LEU A 98 -4.57 35.87 -52.86
N GLU A 99 -5.62 35.48 -52.13
CA GLU A 99 -7.02 35.59 -52.62
C GLU A 99 -8.01 35.59 -51.43
N ARG A 100 -9.31 35.84 -51.67
CA ARG A 100 -10.35 36.11 -50.64
C ARG A 100 -11.58 35.19 -50.79
N PRO A 101 -12.23 34.79 -49.69
CA PRO A 101 -13.57 34.20 -49.73
C PRO A 101 -14.69 35.27 -49.80
N PRO A 102 -15.90 34.93 -50.28
CA PRO A 102 -17.09 35.77 -50.18
C PRO A 102 -17.85 35.57 -48.85
N GLY A 103 -18.57 36.60 -48.41
CA GLY A 103 -19.65 36.50 -47.41
C GLY A 103 -21.01 36.25 -48.07
N PRO A 104 -22.15 36.60 -47.41
CA PRO A 104 -22.39 38.03 -47.17
C PRO A 104 -23.16 38.40 -45.87
N SER A 105 -23.44 39.71 -45.77
CA SER A 105 -24.24 40.41 -44.74
C SER A 105 -23.49 40.73 -43.44
N MET A 106 -23.90 41.69 -42.60
CA MET A 106 -25.10 42.57 -42.65
C MET A 106 -24.73 44.07 -42.47
N ARG A 107 -25.72 44.92 -42.14
CA ARG A 107 -25.58 46.35 -41.73
C ARG A 107 -26.01 46.45 -40.25
N ARG A 108 -25.86 47.50 -39.43
CA ARG A 108 -25.76 49.00 -39.50
C ARG A 108 -25.30 49.46 -38.06
N THR A 109 -24.93 50.68 -37.63
CA THR A 109 -24.80 52.07 -38.15
C THR A 109 -23.81 52.87 -37.26
N GLY A 110 -22.95 53.75 -37.85
CA GLY A 110 -22.29 54.89 -37.15
C GLY A 110 -21.20 54.60 -36.09
N ALA A 111 -20.41 55.58 -35.61
CA ALA A 111 -20.04 56.88 -36.18
C ALA A 111 -18.72 57.43 -35.54
N SER A 112 -17.91 58.11 -36.36
CA SER A 112 -16.59 58.79 -36.14
C SER A 112 -16.55 59.90 -35.04
N PRO A 113 -15.41 60.60 -34.75
CA PRO A 113 -14.08 60.56 -35.39
C PRO A 113 -12.80 60.60 -34.51
N CYS A 114 -11.70 60.20 -35.16
CA CYS A 114 -10.27 60.38 -34.80
C CYS A 114 -9.79 61.84 -34.61
N ARG A 115 -8.73 62.07 -33.82
CA ARG A 115 -7.70 63.09 -34.09
C ARG A 115 -6.28 62.68 -33.62
N ARG A 116 -5.25 63.19 -34.34
CA ARG A 116 -3.79 63.02 -34.08
C ARG A 116 -3.10 64.38 -33.96
N ARG A 117 -2.01 64.47 -33.18
CA ARG A 117 -0.75 65.25 -33.43
C ARG A 117 0.30 64.78 -32.39
N LYS A 118 1.53 64.39 -32.77
CA LYS A 118 2.74 65.22 -33.04
C LYS A 118 3.02 66.21 -31.88
N ALA A 119 4.04 66.03 -31.02
CA ALA A 119 5.51 65.86 -31.20
C ALA A 119 6.29 67.20 -31.13
N GLY A 120 7.30 67.28 -30.24
CA GLY A 120 8.17 68.45 -29.99
C GLY A 120 9.43 68.03 -29.20
N ARG A 121 10.51 68.83 -29.24
CA ARG A 121 11.87 68.39 -28.84
C ARG A 121 12.86 69.53 -28.51
N ALA A 122 13.29 69.64 -27.25
CA ALA A 122 14.54 70.29 -26.80
C ALA A 122 14.96 69.63 -25.46
N ARG A 123 16.22 69.35 -25.10
CA ARG A 123 17.54 70.03 -25.21
C ARG A 123 17.76 71.19 -24.22
N GLY A 124 18.54 70.89 -23.18
CA GLY A 124 19.34 71.79 -22.35
C GLY A 124 20.57 71.01 -21.84
N ARG A 125 21.65 71.69 -21.48
CA ARG A 125 22.85 71.12 -20.83
C ARG A 125 23.09 71.89 -19.52
N ASP A 126 23.81 71.31 -18.56
CA ASP A 126 25.18 71.78 -18.29
C ASP A 126 26.00 70.94 -17.30
N HIS A 127 27.30 70.91 -17.60
CA HIS A 127 28.51 70.84 -16.77
C HIS A 127 28.35 70.56 -15.26
N VAL A 128 28.82 69.42 -14.75
CA VAL A 128 30.23 68.96 -14.57
C VAL A 128 30.89 69.47 -13.27
N SER A 129 31.23 68.51 -12.40
CA SER A 129 32.45 68.54 -11.59
C SER A 129 33.04 67.12 -11.48
N ARG A 130 34.30 67.00 -11.08
CA ARG A 130 35.08 65.74 -10.99
C ARG A 130 35.85 65.68 -9.67
N GLN A 131 36.40 64.49 -9.37
CA GLN A 131 37.33 64.09 -8.27
C GLN A 131 36.66 63.17 -7.23
N MET A 132 37.29 62.11 -6.71
CA MET A 132 38.64 61.52 -6.94
C MET A 132 38.57 59.98 -6.83
N LEU A 133 39.63 59.27 -7.27
CA LEU A 133 39.68 57.80 -7.38
C LEU A 133 40.63 57.16 -6.35
N LYS A 134 40.20 56.16 -5.56
CA LYS A 134 41.05 55.31 -4.69
C LYS A 134 40.61 53.83 -4.68
N ARG A 135 41.49 52.94 -4.18
CA ARG A 135 41.53 51.45 -4.37
C ARG A 135 41.38 50.71 -3.01
N VAL A 136 41.26 49.37 -2.88
CA VAL A 136 41.61 48.27 -3.82
C VAL A 136 40.52 47.18 -4.08
N PRO A 137 40.27 46.14 -3.24
CA PRO A 137 40.04 44.81 -3.81
C PRO A 137 38.71 44.10 -3.45
N ILE A 138 38.53 42.94 -4.09
CA ILE A 138 37.43 41.97 -3.93
C ILE A 138 37.95 40.75 -3.12
N MET A 139 37.03 39.91 -2.60
CA MET A 139 37.26 38.64 -1.86
C MET A 139 37.80 38.81 -0.42
N VAL A 140 37.51 37.93 0.55
CA VAL A 140 36.97 36.54 0.52
C VAL A 140 35.67 36.42 1.34
N ALA A 141 34.91 35.32 1.15
CA ALA A 141 33.63 35.05 1.78
C ALA A 141 33.70 34.54 3.24
N LEU A 142 32.61 34.71 3.99
CA LEU A 142 32.19 33.74 5.01
C LEU A 142 30.65 33.69 5.18
N THR A 143 29.90 33.57 4.08
CA THR A 143 28.48 33.20 4.13
C THR A 143 28.37 31.73 4.55
N VAL A 144 28.26 31.48 5.85
CA VAL A 144 27.90 30.16 6.38
C VAL A 144 26.41 29.93 6.09
N LEU A 145 26.10 29.59 4.84
CA LEU A 145 24.87 28.86 4.56
C LEU A 145 25.01 27.50 5.24
N ILE A 146 24.29 27.31 6.34
CA ILE A 146 23.96 25.98 6.82
C ILE A 146 23.01 25.37 5.80
N ALA A 147 23.60 24.80 4.75
CA ALA A 147 22.90 23.94 3.82
C ALA A 147 22.55 22.65 4.57
N SER A 148 21.42 22.67 5.29
CA SER A 148 20.73 21.47 5.76
C SER A 148 20.18 20.70 4.55
N ALA A 149 21.09 20.18 3.74
CA ALA A 149 20.81 19.02 2.92
C ALA A 149 20.35 17.93 3.88
N ALA A 150 19.07 17.54 3.76
CA ALA A 150 18.52 16.43 4.49
C ALA A 150 19.28 15.18 4.05
N THR A 151 20.33 14.86 4.80
CA THR A 151 21.18 13.70 4.57
C THR A 151 20.35 12.51 5.00
N ALA A 152 19.72 11.84 4.04
CA ALA A 152 18.81 10.72 4.32
C ALA A 152 19.51 9.74 5.27
N GLU A 153 18.95 9.58 6.47
CA GLU A 153 19.71 8.96 7.56
C GLU A 153 19.96 7.49 7.22
N ARG A 154 21.24 7.14 7.05
CA ARG A 154 21.62 5.76 6.72
C ARG A 154 21.18 4.86 7.87
N LEU A 155 20.19 4.02 7.60
CA LEU A 155 19.60 3.14 8.60
C LEU A 155 20.67 2.32 9.32
N ARG A 156 20.67 2.42 10.66
CA ARG A 156 21.62 1.73 11.56
C ARG A 156 21.18 0.29 11.85
N THR A 157 20.64 -0.39 10.84
CA THR A 157 20.13 -1.75 10.97
C THR A 157 21.26 -2.71 11.33
N ASP A 158 21.04 -3.53 12.36
CA ASP A 158 21.94 -4.64 12.69
C ASP A 158 21.73 -5.79 11.69
N GLU A 159 22.37 -5.69 10.54
CA GLU A 159 22.27 -6.65 9.44
C GLU A 159 22.89 -8.03 9.78
N SER A 160 23.56 -8.19 10.94
CA SER A 160 23.96 -9.51 11.45
C SER A 160 22.78 -10.35 11.96
N LYS A 161 21.67 -9.70 12.31
CA LYS A 161 20.43 -10.32 12.81
C LYS A 161 19.39 -10.41 11.70
N ALA A 162 19.68 -11.17 10.64
CA ALA A 162 18.79 -11.37 9.51
C ALA A 162 18.06 -12.72 9.56
N LEU A 163 16.76 -12.74 9.24
CA LEU A 163 15.92 -13.93 9.13
C LEU A 163 15.58 -14.34 7.68
N VAL A 164 16.06 -13.56 6.72
CA VAL A 164 15.98 -13.79 5.27
C VAL A 164 17.30 -13.35 4.64
N PRO A 165 17.67 -13.85 3.45
CA PRO A 165 18.83 -13.33 2.71
C PRO A 165 18.69 -11.83 2.45
N LEU A 166 19.75 -11.06 2.71
CA LEU A 166 19.72 -9.60 2.60
C LEU A 166 19.54 -9.10 1.15
N ASP A 167 19.91 -9.92 0.18
CA ASP A 167 19.72 -9.72 -1.26
C ASP A 167 18.28 -10.00 -1.75
N GLU A 168 17.43 -10.64 -0.94
CA GLU A 168 15.97 -10.61 -1.17
C GLU A 168 15.34 -9.27 -0.78
N ILE A 169 16.03 -8.43 0.01
CA ILE A 169 15.55 -7.10 0.48
C ILE A 169 16.13 -6.00 -0.42
N ILE A 170 15.56 -5.85 -1.62
CA ILE A 170 16.06 -4.97 -2.69
C ILE A 170 15.65 -3.50 -2.50
N PRO A 171 16.37 -2.53 -3.09
CA PRO A 171 15.94 -1.13 -3.10
C PRO A 171 14.61 -0.93 -3.85
N GLY A 172 13.71 -0.11 -3.28
CA GLY A 172 12.45 0.29 -3.91
C GLY A 172 12.57 1.50 -4.85
N GLY A 173 13.72 2.18 -4.86
CA GLY A 173 13.98 3.41 -5.60
C GLY A 173 14.25 4.61 -4.68
N PRO A 174 13.35 4.95 -3.73
CA PRO A 174 13.59 5.99 -2.73
C PRO A 174 14.74 5.67 -1.76
N PRO A 175 15.38 6.69 -1.19
CA PRO A 175 16.10 6.54 0.08
C PRO A 175 15.13 6.27 1.25
N PRO A 176 15.64 5.91 2.44
CA PRO A 176 14.84 5.93 3.67
C PRO A 176 14.11 7.27 3.86
N ASP A 177 12.84 7.19 4.26
CA ASP A 177 11.87 8.30 4.36
C ASP A 177 11.69 9.17 3.10
N GLY A 178 12.18 8.72 1.93
CA GLY A 178 11.92 9.36 0.64
C GLY A 178 10.44 9.32 0.22
N ILE A 179 9.68 8.38 0.80
CA ILE A 179 8.23 8.46 0.94
C ILE A 179 7.96 8.82 2.41
N PRO A 180 7.55 10.06 2.73
CA PRO A 180 7.52 10.53 4.11
C PRO A 180 6.29 10.00 4.86
N ALA A 181 6.51 9.29 5.96
CA ALA A 181 5.43 8.86 6.85
C ALA A 181 4.72 10.05 7.51
N ILE A 182 3.41 9.92 7.79
CA ILE A 182 2.64 10.96 8.51
C ILE A 182 2.70 10.66 10.02
N ASP A 183 3.55 11.40 10.72
CA ASP A 183 3.78 11.22 12.17
C ASP A 183 2.89 12.10 13.08
N ARG A 184 2.14 13.03 12.48
CA ARG A 184 1.18 13.91 13.19
C ARG A 184 -0.09 14.09 12.33
N PRO A 185 -0.91 13.05 12.16
CA PRO A 185 -2.05 13.09 11.24
C PRO A 185 -3.13 14.08 11.71
N ALA A 186 -3.39 15.11 10.89
CA ALA A 186 -4.51 16.02 11.04
C ALA A 186 -5.79 15.39 10.46
N PHE A 187 -6.96 15.69 11.04
CA PHE A 187 -8.24 15.11 10.66
C PHE A 187 -9.35 16.16 10.51
N ILE A 188 -10.22 15.94 9.52
CA ILE A 188 -11.44 16.73 9.26
C ILE A 188 -12.69 15.87 9.44
N ALA A 189 -13.87 16.47 9.63
CA ALA A 189 -15.11 15.72 9.70
C ALA A 189 -15.51 15.14 8.33
N ALA A 190 -16.18 13.99 8.29
CA ALA A 190 -16.63 13.33 7.06
C ALA A 190 -17.46 14.22 6.10
N ARG A 191 -18.13 15.25 6.63
CA ARG A 191 -18.85 16.27 5.84
C ARG A 191 -17.95 17.30 5.14
N GLN A 192 -16.72 17.51 5.61
CA GLN A 192 -15.76 18.48 5.04
C GLN A 192 -14.89 17.88 3.93
N ALA A 193 -14.77 16.55 3.84
CA ALA A 193 -14.01 15.84 2.82
C ALA A 193 -14.73 15.81 1.44
N ALA A 194 -15.16 16.96 0.94
CA ALA A 194 -15.83 17.10 -0.36
C ALA A 194 -14.90 16.89 -1.58
N TRP A 195 -13.59 16.74 -1.34
CA TRP A 195 -12.55 16.48 -2.34
C TRP A 195 -12.30 14.98 -2.62
N LEU A 196 -13.07 14.11 -1.97
CA LEU A 196 -12.99 12.65 -2.03
C LEU A 196 -14.30 12.14 -2.64
N VAL A 197 -14.25 11.49 -3.81
CA VAL A 197 -15.50 11.09 -4.48
C VAL A 197 -16.18 9.93 -3.73
N PRO A 198 -17.52 9.75 -3.81
CA PRO A 198 -18.24 8.77 -2.99
C PRO A 198 -17.72 7.32 -3.10
N GLN A 199 -17.20 6.95 -4.26
CA GLN A 199 -16.73 5.59 -4.57
C GLN A 199 -15.22 5.40 -4.32
N GLU A 200 -14.46 6.48 -4.02
CA GLU A 200 -13.03 6.38 -3.79
C GLU A 200 -12.72 5.54 -2.54
N PRO A 201 -11.68 4.67 -2.58
CA PRO A 201 -11.37 3.79 -1.48
C PRO A 201 -10.72 4.53 -0.30
N VAL A 202 -11.21 4.23 0.90
CA VAL A 202 -10.60 4.57 2.18
C VAL A 202 -10.26 3.31 2.94
N LEU A 203 -9.14 3.32 3.66
CA LEU A 203 -8.90 2.33 4.70
C LEU A 203 -9.69 2.78 5.93
N ALA A 204 -10.73 2.02 6.28
CA ALA A 204 -11.60 2.24 7.41
C ALA A 204 -11.03 1.55 8.66
N LEU A 205 -10.97 2.27 9.77
CA LEU A 205 -10.55 1.77 11.08
C LEU A 205 -11.45 2.37 12.16
N GLU A 206 -11.87 1.58 13.14
CA GLU A 206 -12.57 2.08 14.33
C GLU A 206 -12.06 1.36 15.57
N ILE A 207 -11.68 2.13 16.59
CA ILE A 207 -11.27 1.61 17.90
C ILE A 207 -12.02 2.41 18.96
N ASN A 208 -12.68 1.74 19.91
CA ASN A 208 -13.39 2.37 21.03
C ASN A 208 -14.38 3.49 20.63
N GLY A 209 -15.01 3.38 19.46
CA GLY A 209 -15.95 4.38 18.91
C GLY A 209 -15.31 5.50 18.09
N ASP A 210 -13.98 5.59 18.06
CA ASP A 210 -13.24 6.58 17.29
C ASP A 210 -13.04 6.11 15.85
N ALA A 211 -14.01 6.38 14.98
CA ALA A 211 -14.00 5.96 13.59
C ALA A 211 -13.15 6.90 12.71
N ARG A 212 -12.16 6.32 12.01
CA ARG A 212 -11.23 6.99 11.10
C ARG A 212 -11.35 6.42 9.68
N ALA A 213 -11.20 7.31 8.70
CA ALA A 213 -10.93 6.97 7.31
C ALA A 213 -9.58 7.54 6.88
N TYR A 214 -8.74 6.70 6.28
CA TYR A 214 -7.48 7.09 5.66
C TYR A 214 -7.63 6.89 4.15
N PRO A 215 -7.89 7.96 3.37
CA PRO A 215 -8.11 7.81 1.94
C PRO A 215 -6.87 7.28 1.23
N LEU A 216 -7.03 6.24 0.39
CA LEU A 216 -5.90 5.66 -0.32
C LEU A 216 -5.25 6.69 -1.26
N GLN A 217 -6.00 7.69 -1.74
CA GLN A 217 -5.45 8.83 -2.48
C GLN A 217 -4.44 9.70 -1.70
N ILE A 218 -4.36 9.58 -0.36
CA ILE A 218 -3.30 10.13 0.48
C ILE A 218 -2.26 9.05 0.80
N LEU A 219 -2.69 7.85 1.23
CA LEU A 219 -1.76 6.77 1.58
C LEU A 219 -0.83 6.36 0.43
N MET A 220 -1.27 6.50 -0.83
CA MET A 220 -0.45 6.31 -2.05
C MET A 220 0.84 7.14 -2.08
N TRP A 221 0.90 8.26 -1.34
CA TRP A 221 1.99 9.23 -1.36
C TRP A 221 2.80 9.27 -0.04
N HIS A 222 2.42 8.45 0.94
CA HIS A 222 2.98 8.44 2.30
C HIS A 222 3.25 7.03 2.85
N GLU A 223 2.53 6.02 2.38
CA GLU A 223 2.58 4.58 2.71
C GLU A 223 2.39 4.21 4.19
N ILE A 224 2.64 5.11 5.14
CA ILE A 224 2.64 4.92 6.59
C ILE A 224 2.04 6.15 7.29
N VAL A 225 1.18 5.92 8.27
CA VAL A 225 0.67 6.92 9.22
C VAL A 225 0.85 6.38 10.63
N ASN A 226 1.58 7.10 11.49
CA ASN A 226 1.68 6.78 12.92
C ASN A 226 0.61 7.61 13.65
N ASP A 227 -0.40 6.94 14.21
CA ASP A 227 -1.59 7.58 14.82
C ASP A 227 -1.85 7.03 16.24
N THR A 228 -2.92 7.52 16.88
CA THR A 228 -3.53 6.99 18.09
C THR A 228 -5.06 7.11 17.98
N VAL A 229 -5.72 5.97 17.83
CA VAL A 229 -7.17 5.88 17.54
C VAL A 229 -7.86 5.23 18.73
N GLY A 230 -8.88 5.89 19.27
CA GLY A 230 -9.61 5.38 20.45
C GLY A 230 -8.73 5.17 21.69
N GLY A 231 -7.60 5.88 21.77
CA GLY A 231 -6.58 5.70 22.81
C GLY A 231 -5.52 4.62 22.52
N LYS A 232 -5.65 3.86 21.43
CA LYS A 232 -4.67 2.83 21.03
C LYS A 232 -3.65 3.39 20.03
N PRO A 233 -2.32 3.31 20.30
CA PRO A 233 -1.30 3.62 19.30
C PRO A 233 -1.37 2.63 18.14
N VAL A 234 -1.47 3.14 16.91
CA VAL A 234 -1.53 2.30 15.70
C VAL A 234 -0.62 2.84 14.61
N VAL A 235 -0.07 1.94 13.80
CA VAL A 235 0.53 2.28 12.51
C VAL A 235 -0.42 1.79 11.41
N VAL A 236 -0.82 2.71 10.53
CA VAL A 236 -1.72 2.45 9.41
C VAL A 236 -0.91 2.54 8.13
N THR A 237 -1.00 1.50 7.30
CA THR A 237 -0.11 1.33 6.14
C THR A 237 -0.87 1.04 4.85
N PHE A 238 -0.26 1.36 3.71
CA PHE A 238 -0.71 0.92 2.39
C PHE A 238 0.49 0.61 1.50
N CYS A 239 0.57 -0.62 0.98
CA CYS A 239 1.56 -1.02 -0.03
C CYS A 239 0.91 -1.00 -1.43
N PRO A 240 1.21 -0.01 -2.30
CA PRO A 240 0.61 0.11 -3.62
C PRO A 240 1.03 -1.03 -4.54
N LEU A 241 2.26 -1.53 -4.43
CA LEU A 241 2.78 -2.64 -5.23
C LEU A 241 2.00 -3.96 -5.06
N ARG A 242 1.22 -4.08 -3.98
CA ARG A 242 0.51 -5.30 -3.58
C ARG A 242 -1.00 -5.10 -3.34
N ASN A 243 -1.51 -3.88 -3.52
CA ASN A 243 -2.90 -3.46 -3.20
C ASN A 243 -3.30 -3.84 -1.76
N SER A 244 -2.44 -3.61 -0.76
CA SER A 244 -2.72 -4.04 0.63
C SER A 244 -2.66 -2.88 1.62
N GLY A 245 -3.83 -2.52 2.16
CA GLY A 245 -3.98 -1.62 3.30
C GLY A 245 -4.06 -2.41 4.60
N ILE A 246 -3.16 -2.16 5.56
CA ILE A 246 -3.05 -2.95 6.80
C ILE A 246 -2.81 -2.01 7.99
N ALA A 247 -3.50 -2.24 9.10
CA ALA A 247 -3.27 -1.53 10.36
C ALA A 247 -2.69 -2.48 11.42
N PHE A 248 -1.77 -1.96 12.23
CA PHE A 248 -1.11 -2.70 13.31
C PHE A 248 -1.12 -1.91 14.62
N ASP A 249 -1.13 -2.66 15.72
CA ASP A 249 -0.65 -2.18 17.01
C ASP A 249 0.84 -1.88 16.91
N ARG A 250 1.25 -0.66 17.30
CA ARG A 250 2.67 -0.26 17.30
C ARG A 250 3.34 -0.34 18.67
N VAL A 251 2.65 -0.88 19.68
CA VAL A 251 3.23 -1.16 21.00
C VAL A 251 3.93 -2.53 20.98
N VAL A 252 5.21 -2.57 21.34
CA VAL A 252 6.05 -3.77 21.34
C VAL A 252 6.82 -3.87 22.67
N GLY A 253 6.30 -4.69 23.58
CA GLY A 253 6.64 -4.59 25.01
C GLY A 253 6.16 -3.24 25.54
N ASP A 254 6.93 -2.59 26.39
CA ASP A 254 6.61 -1.26 26.94
C ASP A 254 6.94 -0.10 25.97
N VAL A 255 7.35 -0.41 24.73
CA VAL A 255 7.80 0.60 23.74
C VAL A 255 6.78 0.78 22.63
N THR A 256 6.18 1.97 22.56
CA THR A 256 5.49 2.47 21.37
C THR A 256 6.51 2.78 20.29
N LEU A 257 6.41 2.11 19.13
CA LEU A 257 7.29 2.30 17.97
C LEU A 257 6.73 3.35 17.01
N ASP A 258 7.61 4.09 16.33
CA ASP A 258 7.27 4.99 15.23
C ASP A 258 7.94 4.48 13.95
N PHE A 259 7.15 4.30 12.89
CA PHE A 259 7.62 3.68 11.65
C PHE A 259 7.90 4.71 10.56
N GLY A 260 9.02 4.55 9.86
CA GLY A 260 9.36 5.24 8.61
C GLY A 260 9.45 4.27 7.43
N THR A 261 9.52 4.79 6.21
CA THR A 261 9.70 3.95 5.00
C THR A 261 11.20 3.64 4.83
N SER A 262 11.58 2.37 4.62
CA SER A 262 13.02 2.03 4.62
C SER A 262 13.74 2.28 3.29
N GLY A 263 13.02 2.71 2.25
CA GLY A 263 13.52 2.74 0.85
C GLY A 263 13.78 1.35 0.25
N LYS A 264 13.46 0.26 0.95
CA LYS A 264 13.64 -1.13 0.49
C LYS A 264 12.28 -1.84 0.34
N VAL A 265 12.25 -2.93 -0.42
CA VAL A 265 11.11 -3.85 -0.53
C VAL A 265 11.54 -5.31 -0.39
N TYR A 266 10.65 -6.17 0.09
CA TYR A 266 10.88 -7.61 0.24
C TYR A 266 9.74 -8.38 -0.44
N LYS A 267 10.02 -9.17 -1.48
CA LYS A 267 8.96 -9.83 -2.30
C LYS A 267 7.90 -8.83 -2.82
N SER A 268 8.34 -7.67 -3.31
CA SER A 268 7.49 -6.51 -3.70
C SER A 268 6.74 -5.83 -2.55
N ASP A 269 6.96 -6.23 -1.29
CA ASP A 269 6.31 -5.63 -0.11
C ASP A 269 7.06 -4.42 0.42
N LEU A 270 6.32 -3.45 0.95
CA LEU A 270 6.87 -2.34 1.73
C LEU A 270 7.67 -2.90 2.90
N VAL A 271 8.96 -2.55 2.96
CA VAL A 271 9.75 -2.70 4.17
C VAL A 271 9.70 -1.39 4.95
N MET A 272 9.07 -1.45 6.11
CA MET A 272 9.07 -0.37 7.09
C MET A 272 10.35 -0.46 7.93
N TYR A 273 10.70 0.60 8.65
CA TYR A 273 11.67 0.53 9.74
C TYR A 273 11.14 1.19 11.02
N ASP A 274 11.44 0.62 12.20
CA ASP A 274 11.15 1.31 13.46
C ASP A 274 12.29 2.26 13.83
N ARG A 275 11.97 3.52 14.15
CA ARG A 275 12.97 4.55 14.46
C ARG A 275 13.72 4.30 15.77
N GLN A 276 13.14 3.49 16.66
CA GLN A 276 13.71 3.12 17.95
C GLN A 276 14.90 2.15 17.86
N SER A 277 14.95 1.26 16.86
CA SER A 277 16.03 0.27 16.71
C SER A 277 16.60 0.13 15.28
N HIS A 278 16.03 0.85 14.31
CA HIS A 278 16.28 0.67 12.88
C HIS A 278 16.15 -0.78 12.39
N SER A 279 15.31 -1.60 13.03
CA SER A 279 14.98 -2.93 12.51
C SER A 279 14.06 -2.79 11.29
N LEU A 280 14.17 -3.71 10.34
CA LEU A 280 13.42 -3.73 9.08
C LEU A 280 12.24 -4.68 9.19
N TRP A 281 11.03 -4.24 8.81
CA TRP A 281 9.78 -4.97 9.01
C TRP A 281 9.02 -5.15 7.69
N ALA A 282 8.60 -6.38 7.38
CA ALA A 282 7.68 -6.64 6.27
C ALA A 282 6.25 -6.23 6.66
N GLN A 283 5.62 -5.38 5.86
CA GLN A 283 4.25 -4.92 6.07
C GLN A 283 3.21 -6.05 5.97
N MET A 284 3.47 -7.13 5.20
CA MET A 284 2.54 -8.26 5.07
C MET A 284 2.34 -9.07 6.34
N GLU A 285 3.42 -9.38 7.07
CA GLU A 285 3.36 -10.17 8.31
C GLU A 285 3.36 -9.29 9.57
N GLY A 286 3.57 -7.98 9.43
CA GLY A 286 3.96 -7.12 10.54
C GLY A 286 5.23 -7.61 11.25
N ARG A 287 6.15 -8.28 10.54
CA ARG A 287 7.29 -9.01 11.13
C ARG A 287 8.62 -8.32 10.87
N ALA A 288 9.42 -8.15 11.93
CA ALA A 288 10.81 -7.75 11.82
C ALA A 288 11.63 -8.85 11.13
N LEU A 289 12.18 -8.55 9.94
CA LEU A 289 13.03 -9.44 9.15
C LEU A 289 14.51 -9.32 9.54
N VAL A 290 14.97 -8.10 9.83
CA VAL A 290 16.39 -7.80 10.07
C VAL A 290 16.53 -6.78 11.21
N GLY A 291 17.57 -6.89 12.04
CA GLY A 291 17.90 -5.91 13.07
C GLY A 291 17.63 -6.41 14.49
N GLN A 292 17.72 -5.50 15.47
CA GLN A 292 17.63 -5.86 16.90
C GLN A 292 16.31 -6.53 17.28
N ARG A 293 15.21 -6.22 16.59
CA ARG A 293 13.87 -6.78 16.84
C ARG A 293 13.53 -8.00 15.97
N ALA A 294 14.45 -8.49 15.15
CA ALA A 294 14.20 -9.56 14.18
C ALA A 294 13.46 -10.77 14.80
N GLY A 295 12.36 -11.18 14.17
CA GLY A 295 11.48 -12.25 14.63
C GLY A 295 10.22 -11.77 15.35
N THR A 296 10.25 -10.57 15.94
CA THR A 296 9.08 -9.91 16.54
C THR A 296 7.99 -9.69 15.49
N ARG A 297 6.72 -9.78 15.92
CA ARG A 297 5.54 -9.44 15.11
C ARG A 297 4.68 -8.41 15.80
N LEU A 298 4.14 -7.47 15.03
CA LEU A 298 3.10 -6.54 15.44
C LEU A 298 1.74 -7.25 15.47
N ALA A 299 0.85 -6.84 16.38
CA ALA A 299 -0.51 -7.36 16.40
C ALA A 299 -1.35 -6.65 15.32
N LEU A 300 -1.95 -7.43 14.41
CA LEU A 300 -2.90 -6.90 13.41
C LEU A 300 -4.10 -6.23 14.10
N VAL A 301 -4.51 -5.08 13.57
CA VAL A 301 -5.75 -4.40 13.95
C VAL A 301 -6.71 -4.45 12.75
N PRO A 302 -7.93 -4.99 12.90
CA PRO A 302 -8.88 -5.06 11.80
C PRO A 302 -9.17 -3.69 11.18
N ALA A 303 -8.98 -3.60 9.88
CA ALA A 303 -9.28 -2.45 9.03
C ALA A 303 -9.77 -2.97 7.67
N ASN A 304 -10.56 -2.18 6.95
CA ASN A 304 -11.19 -2.58 5.69
C ASN A 304 -10.97 -1.52 4.60
N THR A 305 -10.59 -1.92 3.39
CA THR A 305 -10.54 -0.99 2.24
C THR A 305 -11.93 -0.92 1.60
N ILE A 306 -12.67 0.17 1.83
CA ILE A 306 -14.08 0.32 1.43
C ILE A 306 -14.33 1.66 0.73
N ALA A 307 -15.47 1.81 0.04
CA ALA A 307 -15.85 3.09 -0.56
C ALA A 307 -16.08 4.16 0.53
N PHE A 308 -15.68 5.41 0.25
CA PHE A 308 -15.89 6.51 1.18
C PHE A 308 -17.36 6.71 1.58
N ALA A 309 -18.30 6.50 0.65
CA ALA A 309 -19.73 6.57 0.91
C ALA A 309 -20.19 5.55 1.95
N ASP A 310 -19.74 4.29 1.86
CA ASP A 310 -20.11 3.22 2.77
C ASP A 310 -19.60 3.50 4.19
N TRP A 311 -18.35 3.95 4.29
CA TRP A 311 -17.77 4.39 5.55
C TRP A 311 -18.54 5.59 6.15
N LYS A 312 -18.82 6.60 5.33
CA LYS A 312 -19.51 7.84 5.77
C LYS A 312 -20.96 7.61 6.14
N ALA A 313 -21.64 6.64 5.53
CA ALA A 313 -22.98 6.22 5.92
C ALA A 313 -22.99 5.47 7.27
N ALA A 314 -21.94 4.72 7.58
CA ALA A 314 -21.75 4.07 8.88
C ALA A 314 -21.28 5.06 9.97
N HIS A 315 -20.49 6.08 9.59
CA HIS A 315 -19.81 7.02 10.48
C HIS A 315 -19.99 8.49 10.02
N PRO A 316 -21.20 9.07 10.13
CA PRO A 316 -21.47 10.45 9.68
C PRO A 316 -20.63 11.51 10.43
N ASP A 317 -20.33 11.26 11.71
CA ASP A 317 -19.45 12.07 12.56
C ASP A 317 -18.00 11.54 12.61
N GLY A 318 -17.67 10.58 11.73
CA GLY A 318 -16.32 10.04 11.59
C GLY A 318 -15.31 11.07 11.11
N LYS A 319 -14.03 10.78 11.37
CA LYS A 319 -12.89 11.64 11.04
C LYS A 319 -12.16 11.12 9.79
N VAL A 320 -11.92 11.98 8.81
CA VAL A 320 -11.16 11.67 7.58
C VAL A 320 -9.78 12.32 7.69
N LEU A 321 -8.72 11.59 7.33
CA LEU A 321 -7.36 12.13 7.27
C LEU A 321 -7.33 13.36 6.35
N SER A 322 -6.80 14.48 6.84
CA SER A 322 -6.69 15.74 6.09
C SER A 322 -5.60 15.63 5.01
N ARG A 323 -5.76 16.40 3.93
CA ARG A 323 -4.68 16.67 2.97
C ARG A 323 -3.59 17.61 3.55
N GLU A 324 -3.82 18.17 4.74
CA GLU A 324 -2.85 18.99 5.49
C GLU A 324 -1.81 18.10 6.21
N THR A 325 -1.03 17.36 5.42
CA THR A 325 -0.03 16.40 5.89
C THR A 325 1.32 17.02 6.27
N GLY A 326 1.51 18.31 5.92
CA GLY A 326 2.81 18.98 5.90
C GLY A 326 3.55 18.89 4.55
N HIS A 327 3.04 18.12 3.58
CA HIS A 327 3.69 17.89 2.28
C HIS A 327 2.86 18.39 1.10
N GLN A 328 3.52 18.90 0.07
CA GLN A 328 2.89 19.24 -1.22
C GLN A 328 2.84 17.99 -2.09
N ARG A 329 1.66 17.39 -2.27
CA ARG A 329 1.49 16.14 -3.05
C ARG A 329 0.22 16.20 -3.89
N GLN A 330 0.21 15.52 -5.04
CA GLN A 330 -0.92 15.51 -5.97
C GLN A 330 -1.97 14.46 -5.56
N TYR A 331 -2.57 14.62 -4.38
CA TYR A 331 -3.58 13.68 -3.88
C TYR A 331 -4.75 13.51 -4.87
N GLY A 332 -5.14 12.26 -5.10
CA GLY A 332 -6.11 11.84 -6.11
C GLY A 332 -5.49 11.53 -7.49
N ALA A 333 -4.25 11.96 -7.74
CA ALA A 333 -3.43 11.38 -8.81
C ALA A 333 -2.76 10.09 -8.30
N ASN A 334 -2.77 9.07 -9.15
CA ASN A 334 -2.17 7.76 -8.91
C ASN A 334 -0.89 7.62 -9.75
N PRO A 335 0.31 7.58 -9.13
CA PRO A 335 1.56 7.38 -9.87
C PRO A 335 1.73 5.96 -10.42
N TYR A 336 1.02 4.98 -9.84
CA TYR A 336 0.93 3.58 -10.29
C TYR A 336 -0.27 3.37 -11.22
N GLY A 337 -0.60 4.35 -12.06
CA GLY A 337 -1.66 4.24 -13.08
C GLY A 337 -1.45 3.00 -13.96
N SER A 338 -2.52 2.29 -14.25
CA SER A 338 -2.54 1.01 -14.98
C SER A 338 -1.88 -0.19 -14.28
N TYR A 339 -1.32 -0.04 -13.07
CA TYR A 339 -0.70 -1.16 -12.36
C TYR A 339 -1.70 -2.26 -11.96
N ASP A 340 -3.01 -2.00 -11.97
CA ASP A 340 -4.08 -2.98 -11.78
C ASP A 340 -4.47 -3.77 -13.06
N GLN A 341 -3.83 -3.53 -14.21
CA GLN A 341 -4.08 -4.30 -15.44
C GLN A 341 -3.45 -5.70 -15.35
N PRO A 342 -4.19 -6.82 -15.50
CA PRO A 342 -3.68 -8.18 -15.27
C PRO A 342 -2.39 -8.55 -16.02
N GLU A 343 -2.15 -7.92 -17.18
CA GLU A 343 -1.08 -8.20 -18.14
C GLU A 343 0.28 -7.65 -17.66
N LEU A 344 0.29 -6.55 -16.90
CA LEU A 344 1.53 -5.98 -16.38
C LEU A 344 2.07 -6.86 -15.25
N ARG A 345 3.32 -7.33 -15.39
CA ARG A 345 3.95 -8.19 -14.38
C ARG A 345 4.12 -7.46 -13.03
N PRO A 346 4.10 -8.19 -11.89
CA PRO A 346 4.46 -7.62 -10.59
C PRO A 346 5.80 -6.88 -10.63
N PHE A 347 5.82 -5.64 -10.14
CA PHE A 347 7.03 -4.81 -10.12
C PHE A 347 7.84 -5.09 -8.86
N LEU A 348 9.18 -5.03 -8.94
CA LEU A 348 10.10 -5.34 -7.82
C LEU A 348 9.83 -6.70 -7.14
N PHE A 349 9.39 -7.69 -7.92
CA PHE A 349 9.16 -9.06 -7.45
C PHE A 349 10.22 -10.01 -8.01
N ASN A 350 11.07 -10.56 -7.13
CA ASN A 350 12.07 -11.55 -7.50
C ASN A 350 11.46 -12.96 -7.53
N GLY A 351 11.86 -13.77 -8.51
CA GLY A 351 11.36 -15.13 -8.70
C GLY A 351 10.13 -15.24 -9.61
N ARG A 352 9.46 -16.40 -9.58
CA ARG A 352 8.24 -16.67 -10.35
C ARG A 352 7.01 -16.55 -9.44
N PRO A 353 5.98 -15.76 -9.79
CA PRO A 353 4.70 -15.77 -9.09
C PRO A 353 4.08 -17.18 -9.03
N ASP A 354 3.35 -17.46 -7.96
CA ASP A 354 2.62 -18.72 -7.79
C ASP A 354 1.56 -18.89 -8.88
N THR A 355 1.63 -19.98 -9.64
CA THR A 355 0.82 -20.22 -10.84
C THR A 355 -0.59 -20.74 -10.57
N ARG A 356 -1.00 -20.94 -9.30
CA ARG A 356 -2.35 -21.45 -8.97
C ARG A 356 -3.46 -20.45 -9.28
N ARG A 357 -3.15 -19.16 -9.42
CA ARG A 357 -4.06 -18.06 -9.81
C ARG A 357 -3.32 -16.99 -10.63
N PRO A 358 -4.02 -16.13 -11.39
CA PRO A 358 -3.39 -15.00 -12.07
C PRO A 358 -2.66 -14.11 -11.06
N PRO A 359 -1.41 -13.63 -11.34
CA PRO A 359 -0.60 -12.93 -10.35
C PRO A 359 -1.31 -11.76 -9.65
N LYS A 360 -2.13 -11.00 -10.37
CA LYS A 360 -2.88 -9.85 -9.85
C LYS A 360 -4.39 -10.07 -9.77
N GLU A 361 -4.84 -11.33 -9.71
CA GLU A 361 -6.15 -11.62 -9.11
C GLU A 361 -6.13 -11.12 -7.67
N ARG A 362 -7.16 -10.38 -7.24
CA ARG A 362 -7.29 -9.97 -5.84
C ARG A 362 -7.77 -11.16 -5.00
N VAL A 363 -7.20 -11.29 -3.81
CA VAL A 363 -7.61 -12.29 -2.81
C VAL A 363 -7.82 -11.62 -1.46
N VAL A 364 -8.82 -12.10 -0.73
CA VAL A 364 -8.87 -11.91 0.73
C VAL A 364 -7.97 -12.99 1.33
N GLY A 365 -6.89 -12.59 1.97
CA GLY A 365 -6.02 -13.48 2.73
C GLY A 365 -6.42 -13.52 4.21
N VAL A 366 -6.64 -14.70 4.76
CA VAL A 366 -6.93 -14.92 6.18
C VAL A 366 -5.92 -15.92 6.74
N LYS A 367 -5.28 -15.59 7.86
CA LYS A 367 -4.45 -16.54 8.63
C LYS A 367 -4.93 -16.61 10.07
N ILE A 368 -5.22 -17.83 10.55
CA ILE A 368 -5.60 -18.13 11.94
C ILE A 368 -4.75 -19.32 12.38
N GLY A 369 -4.10 -19.20 13.54
CA GLY A 369 -3.06 -20.16 13.94
C GLY A 369 -1.96 -20.23 12.88
N GLU A 370 -1.62 -21.44 12.42
CA GLU A 370 -0.76 -21.64 11.25
C GLU A 370 -1.53 -21.81 9.93
N THR A 371 -2.86 -21.95 9.98
CA THR A 371 -3.70 -22.17 8.79
C THR A 371 -3.91 -20.85 8.03
N ALA A 372 -3.38 -20.77 6.81
CA ALA A 372 -3.59 -19.67 5.87
C ALA A 372 -4.53 -20.08 4.72
N LYS A 373 -5.50 -19.22 4.40
CA LYS A 373 -6.52 -19.44 3.36
C LYS A 373 -6.74 -18.16 2.55
N ALA A 374 -6.88 -18.29 1.23
CA ALA A 374 -7.02 -17.20 0.29
C ALA A 374 -8.33 -17.32 -0.50
N TYR A 375 -9.15 -16.27 -0.53
CA TYR A 375 -10.46 -16.26 -1.18
C TYR A 375 -10.42 -15.34 -2.42
N PRO A 376 -10.48 -15.90 -3.64
CA PRO A 376 -10.49 -15.12 -4.88
C PRO A 376 -11.65 -14.12 -4.94
N TRP A 377 -11.33 -12.85 -5.15
CA TRP A 377 -12.33 -11.80 -5.36
C TRP A 377 -13.35 -12.10 -6.47
N PRO A 378 -13.03 -12.79 -7.59
CA PRO A 378 -14.05 -13.17 -8.57
C PRO A 378 -15.18 -14.05 -7.98
N ILE A 379 -14.84 -15.00 -7.11
CA ILE A 379 -15.82 -15.89 -6.43
C ILE A 379 -16.63 -15.08 -5.40
N LEU A 380 -15.97 -14.16 -4.69
CA LEU A 380 -16.63 -13.28 -3.73
C LEU A 380 -17.56 -12.27 -4.41
N ALA A 381 -17.21 -11.75 -5.60
CA ALA A 381 -18.02 -10.84 -6.38
C ALA A 381 -19.29 -11.51 -6.92
N GLU A 382 -19.18 -12.76 -7.35
CA GLU A 382 -20.31 -13.60 -7.77
C GLU A 382 -21.23 -13.96 -6.60
N ARG A 383 -20.68 -14.55 -5.52
CA ARG A 383 -21.49 -15.05 -4.39
C ARG A 383 -21.99 -13.94 -3.45
N ARG A 384 -21.28 -12.81 -3.36
CA ARG A 384 -21.42 -11.67 -2.41
C ARG A 384 -21.33 -11.99 -0.91
N VAL A 385 -21.71 -13.19 -0.49
CA VAL A 385 -21.52 -13.75 0.84
C VAL A 385 -20.88 -15.12 0.71
N LEU A 386 -19.82 -15.38 1.46
CA LEU A 386 -19.17 -16.69 1.54
C LEU A 386 -19.03 -17.10 3.01
N HIS A 387 -19.56 -18.27 3.37
CA HIS A 387 -19.36 -18.87 4.70
C HIS A 387 -18.26 -19.93 4.64
N ASP A 388 -17.47 -20.02 5.70
CA ASP A 388 -16.37 -20.97 5.79
C ASP A 388 -16.00 -21.24 7.27
N ALA A 389 -14.99 -22.07 7.50
CA ALA A 389 -14.29 -22.14 8.77
C ALA A 389 -12.78 -22.26 8.56
N ILE A 390 -12.02 -21.72 9.52
CA ILE A 390 -10.59 -22.00 9.69
C ILE A 390 -10.39 -22.47 11.14
N ASP A 391 -9.85 -23.67 11.30
CA ASP A 391 -9.72 -24.40 12.57
C ASP A 391 -11.03 -24.51 13.36
N ARG A 392 -11.30 -23.56 14.27
CA ARG A 392 -12.56 -23.45 15.05
C ARG A 392 -13.28 -22.10 14.86
N GLU A 393 -12.70 -21.18 14.11
CA GLU A 393 -13.32 -19.89 13.83
C GLU A 393 -14.31 -20.05 12.67
N ALA A 394 -15.57 -19.72 12.93
CA ALA A 394 -16.65 -19.79 11.94
C ALA A 394 -16.75 -18.46 11.22
N LEU A 395 -16.39 -18.43 9.93
CA LEU A 395 -16.21 -17.21 9.16
C LEU A 395 -17.42 -16.88 8.29
N VAL A 396 -17.65 -15.59 8.10
CA VAL A 396 -18.37 -15.05 6.95
C VAL A 396 -17.54 -13.95 6.29
N ILE A 397 -17.46 -14.01 4.96
CA ILE A 397 -16.84 -13.00 4.11
C ILE A 397 -17.95 -12.27 3.35
N PHE A 398 -17.93 -10.96 3.43
CA PHE A 398 -18.81 -10.06 2.70
C PHE A 398 -18.05 -9.41 1.54
N PHE A 399 -18.72 -9.28 0.40
CA PHE A 399 -18.26 -8.50 -0.74
C PHE A 399 -19.34 -7.50 -1.16
N GLN A 400 -18.93 -6.24 -1.34
CA GLN A 400 -19.78 -5.16 -1.81
C GLN A 400 -19.17 -4.52 -3.07
N PRO A 401 -19.90 -4.46 -4.20
CA PRO A 401 -19.43 -3.76 -5.39
C PRO A 401 -19.42 -2.24 -5.18
N GLY A 402 -18.68 -1.53 -6.03
CA GLY A 402 -18.79 -0.06 -6.16
C GLY A 402 -17.59 0.75 -5.68
N ALA A 403 -16.73 0.23 -4.79
CA ALA A 403 -15.47 0.89 -4.46
C ALA A 403 -14.50 0.86 -5.67
N LEU A 404 -13.85 2.00 -5.96
CA LEU A 404 -12.91 2.12 -7.07
C LEU A 404 -11.55 1.53 -6.73
N SER A 405 -10.83 1.05 -7.75
CA SER A 405 -9.42 0.69 -7.59
C SER A 405 -8.56 1.92 -7.34
N ALA A 406 -7.60 1.82 -6.43
CA ALA A 406 -6.58 2.85 -6.24
C ALA A 406 -5.45 2.82 -7.29
N LEU A 407 -5.40 1.79 -8.15
CA LEU A 407 -4.23 1.42 -8.96
C LEU A 407 -4.52 1.28 -10.48
N ASP A 408 -5.71 1.65 -10.94
CA ASP A 408 -6.21 1.33 -12.28
C ASP A 408 -6.05 2.49 -13.29
N ASP A 409 -6.60 3.68 -13.00
CA ASP A 409 -6.35 4.90 -13.79
C ASP A 409 -5.32 5.82 -13.10
N ALA A 410 -4.78 6.80 -13.83
CA ALA A 410 -3.91 7.85 -13.27
C ALA A 410 -4.66 8.85 -12.37
N ARG A 411 -6.00 8.84 -12.38
CA ARG A 411 -6.89 9.54 -11.45
C ARG A 411 -7.81 8.52 -10.79
N ILE A 412 -7.78 8.41 -9.47
CA ILE A 412 -8.53 7.36 -8.75
C ILE A 412 -10.05 7.54 -8.97
N GLU A 413 -10.52 8.78 -9.07
CA GLU A 413 -11.91 9.16 -9.43
C GLU A 413 -12.43 8.61 -10.79
N ARG A 414 -11.55 8.07 -11.64
CA ARG A 414 -11.86 7.50 -12.98
C ARG A 414 -11.59 6.00 -13.07
N SER A 415 -10.98 5.41 -12.04
CA SER A 415 -10.60 4.01 -12.01
C SER A 415 -11.82 3.10 -12.01
N ARG A 416 -11.71 1.87 -12.54
CA ARG A 416 -12.80 0.90 -12.50
C ARG A 416 -13.23 0.57 -11.07
N ALA A 417 -14.52 0.31 -10.89
CA ALA A 417 -15.02 -0.29 -9.67
C ALA A 417 -14.47 -1.72 -9.55
N VAL A 418 -13.88 -2.04 -8.39
CA VAL A 418 -13.41 -3.39 -8.04
C VAL A 418 -14.19 -4.00 -6.88
N GLY A 419 -14.88 -3.17 -6.10
CA GLY A 419 -15.57 -3.59 -4.88
C GLY A 419 -14.66 -3.60 -3.66
N ALA A 420 -15.20 -4.07 -2.55
CA ALA A 420 -14.59 -4.03 -1.23
C ALA A 420 -15.00 -5.28 -0.42
N THR A 421 -14.15 -5.70 0.52
CA THR A 421 -14.40 -6.91 1.32
C THR A 421 -14.36 -6.67 2.82
N ALA A 422 -14.92 -7.63 3.56
CA ALA A 422 -14.76 -7.73 5.00
C ALA A 422 -14.91 -9.18 5.48
N VAL A 423 -14.15 -9.55 6.51
CA VAL A 423 -14.22 -10.88 7.15
C VAL A 423 -14.64 -10.74 8.62
N TYR A 424 -15.63 -11.53 9.01
CA TYR A 424 -16.19 -11.57 10.36
C TYR A 424 -16.28 -12.99 10.90
N SER A 425 -16.24 -13.11 12.23
CA SER A 425 -16.82 -14.28 12.89
C SER A 425 -18.33 -14.20 12.74
N ARG A 426 -18.95 -15.27 12.23
CA ARG A 426 -20.42 -15.40 12.20
C ARG A 426 -21.02 -15.84 13.54
N MET A 427 -20.19 -15.93 14.59
CA MET A 427 -20.63 -16.18 15.96
C MET A 427 -20.94 -14.87 16.69
N LEU A 428 -22.19 -14.69 17.12
CA LEU A 428 -22.65 -13.56 17.91
C LEU A 428 -23.44 -14.07 19.13
N ASP A 429 -23.05 -13.67 20.33
CA ASP A 429 -23.66 -14.09 21.61
C ASP A 429 -23.85 -15.62 21.74
N GLY A 430 -22.87 -16.39 21.27
CA GLY A 430 -22.91 -17.86 21.26
C GLY A 430 -23.79 -18.48 20.17
N LYS A 431 -24.59 -17.70 19.44
CA LYS A 431 -25.36 -18.14 18.27
C LYS A 431 -24.51 -18.05 17.01
N SER A 432 -24.68 -19.01 16.10
CA SER A 432 -24.09 -18.98 14.77
C SER A 432 -25.10 -18.37 13.80
N LEU A 433 -24.72 -17.31 13.09
CA LEU A 433 -25.55 -16.68 12.07
C LEU A 433 -25.22 -17.24 10.67
N THR A 434 -26.18 -17.12 9.76
CA THR A 434 -26.02 -17.37 8.32
C THR A 434 -26.59 -16.20 7.54
N PHE A 435 -25.84 -15.75 6.53
CA PHE A 435 -26.10 -14.49 5.83
C PHE A 435 -26.49 -14.68 4.37
N GLU A 436 -27.22 -13.71 3.84
CA GLU A 436 -27.53 -13.57 2.41
C GLU A 436 -27.32 -12.13 1.96
N ALA A 437 -26.93 -11.95 0.69
CA ALA A 437 -26.78 -10.64 0.10
C ALA A 437 -28.15 -10.04 -0.28
N ASN A 438 -28.30 -8.74 -0.14
CA ASN A 438 -29.45 -7.98 -0.65
C ASN A 438 -28.96 -6.69 -1.36
N GLU A 439 -29.89 -5.90 -1.90
CA GLU A 439 -29.58 -4.70 -2.68
C GLU A 439 -28.77 -3.64 -1.88
N GLY A 440 -29.00 -3.52 -0.57
CA GLY A 440 -28.39 -2.52 0.30
C GLY A 440 -27.29 -3.04 1.23
N GLY A 441 -26.82 -4.28 1.05
CA GLY A 441 -25.84 -4.91 1.92
C GLY A 441 -26.15 -6.39 2.15
N PHE A 442 -26.26 -6.78 3.42
CA PHE A 442 -26.38 -8.18 3.85
C PHE A 442 -27.56 -8.36 4.81
N ARG A 443 -27.99 -9.59 5.05
CA ARG A 443 -29.07 -9.95 5.98
C ARG A 443 -28.76 -11.28 6.66
N ASP A 444 -28.99 -11.42 7.97
CA ASP A 444 -28.95 -12.73 8.64
C ASP A 444 -30.30 -13.45 8.54
N ARG A 445 -30.29 -14.77 8.50
CA ARG A 445 -31.50 -15.60 8.35
C ARG A 445 -32.20 -15.87 9.69
N GLU A 446 -31.46 -15.85 10.78
CA GLU A 446 -31.92 -16.24 12.11
C GLU A 446 -32.81 -15.18 12.78
N THR A 447 -32.62 -13.90 12.43
CA THR A 447 -33.40 -12.75 12.93
C THR A 447 -33.93 -11.84 11.83
N GLY A 448 -33.43 -11.99 10.60
CA GLY A 448 -33.79 -11.14 9.47
C GLY A 448 -33.20 -9.73 9.51
N THR A 449 -32.24 -9.44 10.41
CA THR A 449 -31.62 -8.12 10.54
C THR A 449 -30.75 -7.82 9.31
N THR A 450 -30.78 -6.58 8.82
CA THR A 450 -29.86 -6.13 7.77
C THR A 450 -28.55 -5.61 8.34
N TRP A 451 -27.45 -5.87 7.64
CA TRP A 451 -26.08 -5.54 8.06
C TRP A 451 -25.34 -4.79 6.95
N ASN A 452 -24.50 -3.84 7.34
CA ASN A 452 -23.59 -3.17 6.40
C ASN A 452 -22.26 -3.93 6.24
N LEU A 453 -21.43 -3.53 5.27
CA LEU A 453 -20.11 -4.12 5.04
C LEU A 453 -19.18 -4.07 6.26
N LEU A 454 -19.35 -3.07 7.13
CA LEU A 454 -18.63 -2.89 8.40
C LEU A 454 -19.18 -3.76 9.55
N GLY A 455 -19.98 -4.80 9.24
CA GLY A 455 -20.41 -5.81 10.19
C GLY A 455 -21.34 -5.28 11.28
N ARG A 456 -22.00 -4.14 11.07
CA ARG A 456 -22.94 -3.53 12.02
C ARG A 456 -24.39 -3.79 11.58
N GLY A 457 -25.21 -4.24 12.52
CA GLY A 457 -26.65 -4.40 12.33
C GLY A 457 -27.32 -3.04 12.18
N VAL A 458 -28.06 -2.84 11.10
CA VAL A 458 -28.69 -1.56 10.70
C VAL A 458 -30.18 -1.56 11.06
N LYS A 459 -30.93 -2.59 10.67
CA LYS A 459 -32.39 -2.66 10.87
C LYS A 459 -32.84 -4.10 11.14
N GLY A 460 -33.47 -4.33 12.28
CA GLY A 460 -33.97 -5.65 12.73
C GLY A 460 -33.65 -5.91 14.21
N PRO A 461 -33.93 -7.11 14.74
CA PRO A 461 -33.70 -7.46 16.14
C PRO A 461 -32.26 -7.29 16.65
N LEU A 462 -31.26 -7.33 15.74
CA LEU A 462 -29.84 -7.14 16.06
C LEU A 462 -29.30 -5.76 15.64
N ALA A 463 -30.18 -4.76 15.43
CA ALA A 463 -29.76 -3.40 15.13
C ALA A 463 -28.83 -2.81 16.21
N GLY A 464 -27.81 -2.07 15.78
CA GLY A 464 -26.76 -1.52 16.64
C GLY A 464 -25.69 -2.53 17.08
N ARG A 465 -25.93 -3.84 16.99
CA ARG A 465 -24.93 -4.89 17.27
C ARG A 465 -23.84 -4.92 16.21
N ARG A 466 -22.72 -5.57 16.52
CA ARG A 466 -21.53 -5.69 15.66
C ARG A 466 -21.03 -7.12 15.65
N LEU A 467 -20.62 -7.61 14.49
CA LEU A 467 -19.87 -8.87 14.37
C LEU A 467 -18.41 -8.66 14.81
N ARG A 468 -17.74 -9.71 15.27
CA ARG A 468 -16.29 -9.65 15.55
C ARG A 468 -15.53 -9.66 14.23
N ALA A 469 -14.90 -8.55 13.87
CA ALA A 469 -14.01 -8.48 12.71
C ALA A 469 -12.83 -9.45 12.88
N ILE A 470 -12.47 -10.12 11.80
CA ILE A 470 -11.32 -11.04 11.73
C ILE A 470 -10.20 -10.34 10.97
N PRO A 471 -8.96 -10.31 11.50
CA PRO A 471 -7.81 -9.83 10.75
C PRO A 471 -7.66 -10.58 9.42
N HIS A 472 -7.64 -9.81 8.33
CA HIS A 472 -7.48 -10.27 6.97
C HIS A 472 -6.65 -9.25 6.20
N VAL A 473 -6.13 -9.64 5.04
CA VAL A 473 -5.41 -8.76 4.13
C VAL A 473 -6.02 -8.89 2.74
N ASP A 474 -6.61 -7.82 2.23
CA ASP A 474 -6.85 -7.70 0.79
C ASP A 474 -5.50 -7.47 0.08
N ALA A 475 -5.18 -8.30 -0.91
CA ALA A 475 -3.93 -8.21 -1.67
C ALA A 475 -4.05 -8.79 -3.07
N PHE A 476 -3.07 -8.51 -3.94
CA PHE A 476 -2.84 -9.32 -5.14
C PHE A 476 -2.34 -10.73 -4.79
N TRP A 477 -2.77 -11.74 -5.54
CA TRP A 477 -2.42 -13.15 -5.31
C TRP A 477 -0.92 -13.40 -5.19
N PHE A 478 -0.10 -12.83 -6.10
CA PHE A 478 1.35 -13.01 -6.09
C PHE A 478 1.98 -12.59 -4.76
N ALA A 479 1.43 -11.55 -4.14
CA ALA A 479 1.88 -11.01 -2.87
C ALA A 479 1.47 -11.91 -1.70
N TRP A 480 0.22 -12.39 -1.68
CA TRP A 480 -0.23 -13.31 -0.63
C TRP A 480 0.51 -14.65 -0.67
N ALA A 481 0.60 -15.28 -1.85
CA ALA A 481 1.25 -16.58 -2.02
C ALA A 481 2.76 -16.55 -1.73
N ALA A 482 3.45 -15.42 -1.92
CA ALA A 482 4.89 -15.31 -1.64
C ALA A 482 5.25 -15.27 -0.14
N PHE A 483 4.28 -14.93 0.73
CA PHE A 483 4.40 -15.04 2.19
C PHE A 483 3.71 -16.30 2.73
N HIS A 484 2.67 -16.78 2.06
CA HIS A 484 1.90 -17.96 2.46
C HIS A 484 1.83 -19.01 1.32
N PRO A 485 2.96 -19.63 0.93
CA PRO A 485 3.01 -20.55 -0.20
C PRO A 485 2.13 -21.80 0.02
N THR A 486 1.97 -22.24 1.26
CA THR A 486 1.06 -23.34 1.65
C THR A 486 -0.40 -22.92 1.76
N THR A 487 -0.77 -21.68 1.42
CA THR A 487 -2.16 -21.19 1.54
C THR A 487 -3.14 -22.10 0.81
N ILE A 488 -4.24 -22.42 1.50
CA ILE A 488 -5.40 -23.11 0.94
C ILE A 488 -6.16 -22.10 0.05
N LEU A 489 -6.76 -22.54 -1.05
CA LEU A 489 -7.71 -21.73 -1.82
C LEU A 489 -9.12 -21.93 -1.25
N GLY A 490 -9.73 -20.87 -0.76
CA GLY A 490 -11.11 -20.85 -0.29
C GLY A 490 -12.07 -20.61 -1.45
N THR A 491 -12.65 -21.67 -1.99
CA THR A 491 -13.75 -21.61 -2.96
C THR A 491 -15.12 -21.57 -2.29
N ALA A 492 -15.19 -22.01 -1.02
CA ALA A 492 -16.35 -22.66 -0.39
C ALA A 492 -16.85 -23.91 -1.17
N PRO A 493 -17.61 -24.81 -0.51
CA PRO A 493 -18.42 -25.81 -1.22
C PRO A 493 -19.55 -25.17 -2.05
#